data_AF-A0A6S6TNU1-F1
#
_entry.id   AF-A0A6S6TNU1-F1
#
_cell.length_a   1.000
_cell.length_b   1.000
_cell.length_c   1.000
_cell.angle_alpha   90.00
_cell.angle_beta   90.00
_cell.angle_gamma   90.00
#
_symmetry.space_group_name_H-M   'P 1'
#
loop_
_entity.id
_entity.type
_entity.pdbx_description
1 polymer ?
#
loop_
_entity_poly.entity_id
_entity_poly.type
_entity_poly.pdbx_seq_one_letter_code
_entity_poly.pdbx_strand_id
1 'polypeptide(L)'
;MRAYLTKHKQAIFLSGLVGTALLVGCGDSNTTTITDSNLTTGDTNSSLSVDISKFNSTTISPITEVDCTLSNGASSTCYKVTIKGFPSDRDEVGPFCPTTTSTDAESTGKWFDNGVLYDLTGDFVSNLATFYGDSSWKLYNSTTGAINVTTTQTACEAAARPNVAAEYNNFCVECDLSYYSTVEGEGVSSTYLIPKTPVPRTNASSIGNDGVGVALNGVKLEAAAPTEAILSAYTIAALDDCVGHINPYEGYHYHGANHGEGTCPEVPFEEDGHGGIFAYALDGYAIYGMLNNNGEEMTDLDSCRGHTDDTRGYHYHTAGAGENAFIGCFTGEIAE
;
A
#
# COMPACT_ATOMS: atom_id res chain seq x y z
N MET A 1 40.61 -30.85 3.93
CA MET A 1 41.17 -31.08 5.28
C MET A 1 40.92 -29.84 6.14
N ARG A 2 39.78 -29.78 6.82
CA ARG A 2 39.48 -28.88 7.95
C ARG A 2 38.40 -29.57 8.78
N ALA A 3 38.71 -29.80 10.05
CA ALA A 3 37.95 -30.63 10.96
C ALA A 3 36.97 -29.81 11.83
N TYR A 4 35.84 -30.46 12.10
CA TYR A 4 34.89 -30.35 13.21
C TYR A 4 35.16 -29.37 14.36
N LEU A 5 34.07 -28.75 14.85
CA LEU A 5 33.70 -28.77 16.28
C LEU A 5 32.24 -28.30 16.48
N THR A 6 31.35 -29.25 16.72
CA THR A 6 29.98 -29.06 17.24
C THR A 6 30.02 -28.83 18.75
N LYS A 7 29.29 -27.84 19.27
CA LYS A 7 29.06 -27.63 20.71
C LYS A 7 27.58 -27.85 21.06
N HIS A 8 27.32 -28.89 21.83
CA HIS A 8 26.07 -29.09 22.57
C HIS A 8 25.98 -28.09 23.74
N LYS A 9 24.82 -27.46 23.93
CA LYS A 9 24.45 -26.76 25.18
C LYS A 9 23.42 -27.60 25.93
N GLN A 10 23.76 -27.95 27.17
CA GLN A 10 22.88 -28.61 28.13
C GLN A 10 21.96 -27.58 28.80
N ALA A 11 20.70 -27.97 29.00
CA ALA A 11 19.71 -27.23 29.77
C ALA A 11 19.86 -27.52 31.27
N ILE A 12 19.85 -26.48 32.10
CA ILE A 12 19.82 -26.58 33.56
C ILE A 12 18.43 -26.11 34.01
N PHE A 13 17.67 -27.04 34.59
CA PHE A 13 16.46 -26.76 35.36
C PHE A 13 16.88 -26.34 36.78
N LEU A 14 16.36 -25.21 37.26
CA LEU A 14 16.40 -24.85 38.68
C LEU A 14 15.00 -24.46 39.14
N SER A 15 14.42 -25.31 39.99
CA SER A 15 13.20 -25.08 40.75
C SER A 15 13.52 -24.30 42.03
N GLY A 16 12.74 -23.26 42.31
CA GLY A 16 12.83 -22.47 43.54
C GLY A 16 11.45 -22.01 43.98
N LEU A 17 10.97 -22.61 45.07
CA LEU A 17 9.73 -22.31 45.79
C LEU A 17 10.05 -21.32 46.94
N VAL A 18 9.00 -20.74 47.56
CA VAL A 18 8.96 -19.94 48.82
C VAL A 18 9.12 -18.42 48.59
N GLY A 19 8.31 -17.52 49.15
CA GLY A 19 7.21 -17.65 50.11
C GLY A 19 6.54 -16.29 50.38
N THR A 20 5.31 -16.36 50.84
CA THR A 20 4.40 -15.25 51.18
C THR A 20 4.85 -14.53 52.46
N ALA A 21 4.85 -13.19 52.44
CA ALA A 21 4.95 -12.36 53.65
C ALA A 21 3.89 -11.26 53.62
N LEU A 22 2.91 -11.37 54.53
CA LEU A 22 1.97 -10.34 54.93
C LEU A 22 2.69 -9.38 55.89
N LEU A 23 2.63 -8.08 55.63
CA LEU A 23 2.90 -7.03 56.61
C LEU A 23 1.77 -6.01 56.59
N VAL A 24 1.01 -6.03 57.68
CA VAL A 24 -0.01 -5.04 58.05
C VAL A 24 0.71 -3.89 58.75
N GLY A 25 0.49 -2.66 58.29
CA GLY A 25 0.91 -1.44 58.96
C GLY A 25 -0.23 -0.42 58.93
N CYS A 26 -0.87 -0.20 60.07
CA CYS A 26 -1.85 0.87 60.29
C CYS A 26 -1.12 2.14 60.76
N GLY A 27 -1.44 3.28 60.16
CA GLY A 27 -0.99 4.62 60.58
C GLY A 27 -2.04 5.66 60.20
N ASP A 28 -2.40 6.49 61.16
CA ASP A 28 -3.62 7.30 61.31
C ASP A 28 -3.96 8.30 60.18
N SER A 29 -5.26 8.30 59.84
CA SER A 29 -6.19 9.40 59.61
C SER A 29 -5.67 10.76 59.10
N ASN A 30 -5.95 11.07 57.83
CA ASN A 30 -6.53 12.37 57.49
C ASN A 30 -7.54 12.23 56.35
N THR A 31 -8.80 12.47 56.69
CA THR A 31 -9.97 12.30 55.83
C THR A 31 -10.03 13.42 54.80
N THR A 32 -9.72 13.11 53.54
CA THR A 32 -10.19 13.91 52.42
C THR A 32 -10.92 12.97 51.49
N THR A 33 -12.24 13.04 51.52
CA THR A 33 -13.14 12.34 50.60
C THR A 33 -12.87 12.81 49.18
N ILE A 34 -12.00 12.09 48.46
CA ILE A 34 -12.00 12.09 47.01
C ILE A 34 -12.97 10.98 46.63
N THR A 35 -14.10 11.39 46.08
CA THR A 35 -15.09 10.51 45.48
C THR A 35 -14.40 9.56 44.51
N ASP A 36 -14.61 8.27 44.77
CA ASP A 36 -14.25 7.15 43.92
C ASP A 36 -15.00 7.30 42.58
N SER A 37 -14.41 8.07 41.68
CA SER A 37 -14.77 8.06 40.27
C SER A 37 -14.24 6.75 39.73
N ASN A 38 -15.11 5.74 39.80
CA ASN A 38 -15.13 4.53 38.99
C ASN A 38 -14.17 4.69 37.79
N LEU A 39 -12.98 4.10 37.89
CA LEU A 39 -12.14 3.84 36.73
C LEU A 39 -12.89 2.82 35.88
N THR A 40 -13.84 3.31 35.08
CA THR A 40 -14.22 2.65 33.86
C THR A 40 -12.96 2.56 33.04
N THR A 41 -12.45 1.34 32.89
CA THR A 41 -11.55 0.96 31.79
C THR A 41 -12.12 1.59 30.52
N GLY A 42 -11.52 2.69 30.10
CA GLY A 42 -11.91 3.42 28.90
C GLY A 42 -11.73 2.51 27.72
N ASP A 43 -12.78 2.41 26.92
CA ASP A 43 -12.84 1.69 25.65
C ASP A 43 -11.74 2.24 24.73
N THR A 44 -10.60 1.54 24.61
CA THR A 44 -9.43 1.95 23.82
C THR A 44 -9.65 1.77 22.31
N ASN A 45 -10.89 1.87 21.85
CA ASN A 45 -11.30 1.62 20.47
C ASN A 45 -12.06 2.84 19.91
N SER A 46 -11.57 4.04 20.16
CA SER A 46 -12.12 5.24 19.53
C SER A 46 -11.67 5.31 18.07
N SER A 47 -12.49 4.77 17.17
CA SER A 47 -12.31 4.96 15.72
C SER A 47 -12.54 6.43 15.37
N LEU A 48 -11.52 7.09 14.83
CA LEU A 48 -11.63 8.46 14.34
C LEU A 48 -12.36 8.50 13.01
N SER A 49 -13.20 9.52 12.81
CA SER A 49 -13.89 9.73 11.53
C SER A 49 -12.89 10.13 10.44
N VAL A 50 -13.21 9.76 9.19
CA VAL A 50 -12.46 10.19 8.00
C VAL A 50 -12.47 11.72 7.91
N ASP A 51 -11.29 12.32 7.97
CA ASP A 51 -11.10 13.75 7.74
C ASP A 51 -11.00 14.03 6.24
N ILE A 52 -12.14 14.38 5.64
CA ILE A 52 -12.25 14.68 4.21
C ILE A 52 -11.46 15.92 3.78
N SER A 53 -11.06 16.79 4.72
CA SER A 53 -10.30 18.00 4.39
C SER A 53 -8.86 17.70 3.96
N LYS A 54 -8.37 16.48 4.25
CA LYS A 54 -7.04 16.01 3.85
C LYS A 54 -6.96 15.60 2.38
N PHE A 55 -8.09 15.32 1.73
CA PHE A 55 -8.12 15.01 0.31
C PHE A 55 -7.86 16.25 -0.55
N ASN A 56 -7.06 16.11 -1.59
CA ASN A 56 -6.82 17.20 -2.52
C ASN A 56 -8.04 17.44 -3.42
N SER A 57 -8.66 18.61 -3.24
CA SER A 57 -9.86 19.01 -4.00
C SER A 57 -9.62 19.24 -5.51
N THR A 58 -8.38 19.26 -6.00
CA THR A 58 -8.10 19.39 -7.44
C THR A 58 -8.39 18.10 -8.20
N THR A 59 -8.14 16.94 -7.59
CA THR A 59 -8.27 15.61 -8.20
C THR A 59 -9.41 14.78 -7.64
N ILE A 60 -10.11 15.29 -6.63
CA ILE A 60 -11.30 14.67 -6.04
C ILE A 60 -12.49 15.60 -6.21
N SER A 61 -13.58 15.05 -6.75
CA SER A 61 -14.86 15.76 -6.83
C SER A 61 -15.40 16.05 -5.43
N PRO A 62 -16.24 17.08 -5.23
CA PRO A 62 -16.79 17.40 -3.92
C PRO A 62 -17.39 16.17 -3.22
N ILE A 63 -16.85 15.83 -2.05
CA ILE A 63 -17.22 14.65 -1.28
C ILE A 63 -18.59 14.91 -0.63
N THR A 64 -19.51 13.94 -0.77
CA THR A 64 -20.85 14.01 -0.20
C THR A 64 -21.12 12.86 0.75
N GLU A 65 -21.89 13.09 1.80
CA GLU A 65 -22.42 12.04 2.67
C GLU A 65 -23.63 11.35 2.01
N VAL A 66 -23.66 10.02 2.06
CA VAL A 66 -24.75 9.18 1.58
C VAL A 66 -25.05 8.07 2.58
N ASP A 67 -26.29 7.60 2.61
CA ASP A 67 -26.62 6.37 3.33
C ASP A 67 -25.97 5.17 2.62
N CYS A 68 -25.41 4.24 3.40
CA CYS A 68 -24.77 3.02 2.89
C CYS A 68 -25.09 1.83 3.80
N THR A 69 -24.88 0.62 3.27
CA THR A 69 -24.91 -0.63 4.05
C THR A 69 -23.48 -1.11 4.21
N LEU A 70 -23.09 -1.48 5.43
CA LEU A 70 -21.77 -2.05 5.72
C LEU A 70 -21.76 -3.55 5.47
N SER A 71 -20.57 -4.16 5.35
CA SER A 71 -20.40 -5.59 5.07
C SER A 71 -20.99 -6.56 6.11
N ASN A 72 -21.41 -6.06 7.28
CA ASN A 72 -22.15 -6.83 8.28
C ASN A 72 -23.68 -6.61 8.22
N GLY A 73 -24.17 -5.88 7.22
CA GLY A 73 -25.57 -5.52 7.03
C GLY A 73 -26.06 -4.31 7.85
N ALA A 74 -25.19 -3.67 8.64
CA ALA A 74 -25.57 -2.47 9.38
C ALA A 74 -25.72 -1.26 8.45
N SER A 75 -26.76 -0.45 8.68
CA SER A 75 -26.88 0.85 8.02
C SER A 75 -25.88 1.85 8.62
N SER A 76 -25.26 2.65 7.76
CA SER A 76 -24.29 3.67 8.14
C SER A 76 -24.38 4.90 7.23
N THR A 77 -23.53 5.90 7.50
CA THR A 77 -23.27 7.03 6.62
C THR A 77 -21.87 6.90 6.04
N CYS A 78 -21.77 6.99 4.73
CA CYS A 78 -20.51 6.91 4.00
C CYS A 78 -20.22 8.22 3.27
N TYR A 79 -18.93 8.50 3.09
CA TYR A 79 -18.46 9.48 2.11
C TYR A 79 -18.42 8.84 0.72
N LYS A 80 -19.05 9.51 -0.24
CA LYS A 80 -18.89 9.22 -1.66
C LYS A 80 -17.70 10.01 -2.19
N VAL A 81 -16.61 9.32 -2.47
CA VAL A 81 -15.35 9.90 -2.95
C VAL A 81 -15.18 9.56 -4.42
N THR A 82 -15.19 10.57 -5.29
CA THR A 82 -14.98 10.38 -6.74
C THR A 82 -13.64 10.98 -7.15
N ILE A 83 -12.69 10.12 -7.53
CA ILE A 83 -11.39 10.53 -8.05
C ILE A 83 -11.46 10.84 -9.55
N LYS A 84 -10.58 11.72 -10.03
CA LYS A 84 -10.44 12.03 -11.46
C LYS A 84 -9.46 11.11 -12.19
N GLY A 85 -8.74 10.23 -11.47
CA GLY A 85 -7.82 9.27 -12.08
C GLY A 85 -6.44 9.83 -12.43
N PHE A 86 -6.02 10.90 -11.75
CA PHE A 86 -4.69 11.50 -11.86
C PHE A 86 -4.22 12.02 -10.50
N PRO A 87 -2.94 11.84 -10.12
CA PRO A 87 -2.40 12.35 -8.86
C PRO A 87 -2.31 13.87 -8.85
N SER A 88 -2.63 14.50 -7.72
CA SER A 88 -2.64 15.98 -7.59
C SER A 88 -1.29 16.62 -7.26
N ASP A 89 -0.25 15.83 -7.04
CA ASP A 89 1.05 16.25 -6.52
C ASP A 89 2.15 16.28 -7.59
N ARG A 90 1.79 16.05 -8.85
CA ARG A 90 2.68 16.11 -10.02
C ARG A 90 1.87 16.37 -11.30
N ASP A 91 2.57 16.79 -12.35
CA ASP A 91 1.96 17.12 -13.66
C ASP A 91 2.09 15.97 -14.67
N GLU A 92 2.97 15.01 -14.42
CA GLU A 92 3.20 13.84 -15.27
C GLU A 92 3.33 12.57 -14.41
N VAL A 93 3.03 11.41 -15.01
CA VAL A 93 3.25 10.09 -14.42
C VAL A 93 4.26 9.32 -15.26
N GLY A 94 4.91 8.32 -14.66
CA GLY A 94 6.09 7.70 -15.27
C GLY A 94 7.39 8.40 -14.85
N PRO A 95 8.53 8.05 -15.46
CA PRO A 95 8.70 7.08 -16.55
C PRO A 95 8.30 5.65 -16.15
N PHE A 96 7.94 4.81 -17.13
CA PHE A 96 7.62 3.39 -16.92
C PHE A 96 8.64 2.48 -17.61
N CYS A 97 8.42 2.10 -18.87
CA CYS A 97 9.29 1.17 -19.56
C CYS A 97 10.61 1.81 -20.01
N PRO A 98 11.76 1.16 -19.81
CA PRO A 98 12.99 1.59 -20.46
C PRO A 98 12.88 1.44 -21.97
N THR A 99 13.49 2.35 -22.73
CA THR A 99 13.43 2.33 -24.20
C THR A 99 14.54 1.47 -24.83
N THR A 100 15.66 1.29 -24.12
CA THR A 100 16.82 0.53 -24.61
C THR A 100 17.51 -0.24 -23.49
N THR A 101 18.34 -1.22 -23.83
CA THR A 101 19.18 -1.96 -22.88
C THR A 101 20.25 -1.09 -22.20
N SER A 102 20.40 0.18 -22.57
CA SER A 102 21.29 1.15 -21.91
C SER A 102 20.56 2.21 -21.11
N THR A 103 19.22 2.15 -21.00
CA THR A 103 18.45 3.11 -20.22
C THR A 103 18.80 2.95 -18.73
N ASP A 104 19.13 4.07 -18.08
CA ASP A 104 19.52 4.14 -16.67
C ASP A 104 18.30 4.21 -15.73
N ALA A 105 18.58 4.20 -14.43
CA ALA A 105 17.56 4.23 -13.38
C ALA A 105 16.79 5.56 -13.31
N GLU A 106 17.37 6.67 -13.76
CA GLU A 106 16.72 8.00 -13.74
C GLU A 106 15.68 8.15 -14.85
N SER A 107 15.81 7.37 -15.93
CA SER A 107 14.96 7.45 -17.13
C SER A 107 14.05 6.24 -17.30
N THR A 108 13.79 5.49 -16.21
CA THR A 108 12.99 4.28 -16.22
C THR A 108 12.15 4.18 -14.95
N GLY A 109 11.12 3.36 -14.99
CA GLY A 109 10.29 3.05 -13.86
C GLY A 109 10.85 1.91 -13.01
N LYS A 110 9.94 1.21 -12.34
CA LYS A 110 10.21 0.15 -11.39
C LYS A 110 9.53 -1.15 -11.78
N TRP A 111 10.03 -2.22 -11.19
CA TRP A 111 9.35 -3.50 -11.13
C TRP A 111 9.55 -4.10 -9.74
N PHE A 112 8.48 -4.53 -9.08
CA PHE A 112 8.63 -5.32 -7.86
C PHE A 112 8.72 -6.81 -8.17
N ASP A 113 9.52 -7.52 -7.39
CA ASP A 113 9.54 -8.98 -7.38
C ASP A 113 10.04 -9.47 -6.02
N ASN A 114 9.33 -10.46 -5.44
CA ASN A 114 9.69 -11.10 -4.18
C ASN A 114 10.01 -10.12 -3.02
N GLY A 115 9.21 -9.06 -2.87
CA GLY A 115 9.37 -8.09 -1.78
C GLY A 115 10.40 -6.99 -2.05
N VAL A 116 11.04 -6.97 -3.22
CA VAL A 116 12.05 -5.99 -3.60
C VAL A 116 11.55 -5.14 -4.76
N LEU A 117 11.71 -3.83 -4.66
CA LEU A 117 11.44 -2.89 -5.75
C LEU A 117 12.75 -2.61 -6.50
N TYR A 118 12.80 -3.01 -7.78
CA TYR A 118 13.97 -2.84 -8.64
C TYR A 118 13.78 -1.66 -9.59
N ASP A 119 14.86 -0.95 -9.87
CA ASP A 119 14.94 -0.09 -11.05
C ASP A 119 14.84 -0.94 -12.31
N LEU A 120 13.86 -0.65 -13.17
CA LEU A 120 13.62 -1.37 -14.42
C LEU A 120 14.60 -0.94 -15.51
N THR A 121 15.88 -0.79 -15.17
CA THR A 121 16.94 -0.37 -16.10
C THR A 121 17.01 -1.28 -17.34
N GLY A 122 17.59 -0.76 -18.41
CA GLY A 122 17.89 -1.54 -19.59
C GLY A 122 18.76 -2.76 -19.31
N ASP A 123 19.73 -2.62 -18.38
CA ASP A 123 20.58 -3.71 -17.92
C ASP A 123 19.76 -4.78 -17.18
N PHE A 124 18.84 -4.38 -16.29
CA PHE A 124 17.93 -5.30 -15.60
C PHE A 124 17.06 -6.07 -16.59
N VAL A 125 16.42 -5.36 -17.55
CA VAL A 125 15.59 -5.98 -18.59
C VAL A 125 16.38 -6.97 -19.45
N SER A 126 17.62 -6.62 -19.80
CA SER A 126 18.49 -7.51 -20.58
C SER A 126 18.91 -8.78 -19.82
N ASN A 127 18.87 -8.74 -18.48
CA ASN A 127 19.29 -9.81 -17.60
C ASN A 127 18.13 -10.65 -17.03
N LEU A 128 16.87 -10.38 -17.42
CA LEU A 128 15.68 -11.11 -16.93
C LEU A 128 15.77 -12.62 -17.10
N ALA A 129 16.39 -13.09 -18.18
CA ALA A 129 16.60 -14.53 -18.40
C ALA A 129 17.48 -15.18 -17.32
N THR A 130 18.51 -14.47 -16.85
CA THR A 130 19.35 -14.93 -15.74
C THR A 130 18.60 -14.77 -14.42
N PHE A 131 17.93 -13.64 -14.23
CA PHE A 131 17.21 -13.31 -13.00
C PHE A 131 16.13 -14.37 -12.67
N TYR A 132 15.33 -14.75 -13.67
CA TYR A 132 14.30 -15.80 -13.52
C TYR A 132 14.79 -17.21 -13.85
N GLY A 133 16.03 -17.38 -14.32
CA GLY A 133 16.57 -18.68 -14.71
C GLY A 133 15.88 -19.32 -15.92
N ASP A 134 15.31 -18.50 -16.81
CA ASP A 134 14.56 -18.95 -17.99
C ASP A 134 14.96 -18.15 -19.25
N SER A 135 15.54 -18.83 -20.23
CA SER A 135 16.01 -18.23 -21.49
C SER A 135 14.90 -17.70 -22.41
N SER A 136 13.64 -17.95 -22.09
CA SER A 136 12.49 -17.48 -22.85
C SER A 136 12.24 -15.98 -22.68
N TRP A 137 12.78 -15.38 -21.60
CA TRP A 137 12.78 -13.94 -21.38
C TRP A 137 13.68 -13.21 -22.39
N LYS A 138 13.05 -12.43 -23.28
CA LYS A 138 13.71 -11.64 -24.30
C LYS A 138 12.88 -10.40 -24.68
N LEU A 139 12.72 -9.48 -23.73
CA LEU A 139 11.95 -8.24 -23.89
C LEU A 139 12.61 -7.21 -24.83
N TYR A 140 13.72 -7.54 -25.48
CA TYR A 140 14.49 -6.61 -26.29
C TYR A 140 14.99 -7.24 -27.58
N ASN A 141 15.22 -6.39 -28.57
CA ASN A 141 15.88 -6.76 -29.81
C ASN A 141 17.39 -6.91 -29.56
N SER A 142 17.91 -8.13 -29.66
CA SER A 142 19.33 -8.43 -29.39
C SER A 142 20.33 -7.78 -30.34
N THR A 143 19.88 -7.27 -31.50
CA THR A 143 20.74 -6.59 -32.48
C THR A 143 20.82 -5.10 -32.21
N THR A 144 19.70 -4.48 -31.85
CA THR A 144 19.61 -3.01 -31.70
C THR A 144 19.63 -2.55 -30.25
N GLY A 145 19.36 -3.44 -29.28
CA GLY A 145 19.17 -3.09 -27.88
C GLY A 145 17.84 -2.38 -27.60
N ALA A 146 16.94 -2.24 -28.57
CA ALA A 146 15.63 -1.62 -28.35
C ALA A 146 14.73 -2.56 -27.53
N ILE A 147 14.04 -2.03 -26.53
CA ILE A 147 13.09 -2.78 -25.70
C ILE A 147 11.72 -2.78 -26.37
N ASN A 148 11.03 -3.91 -26.31
CA ASN A 148 9.68 -4.06 -26.83
C ASN A 148 8.70 -3.42 -25.85
N VAL A 149 8.17 -2.25 -26.19
CA VAL A 149 7.22 -1.49 -25.37
C VAL A 149 5.88 -1.40 -26.08
N THR A 150 4.78 -1.50 -25.35
CA THR A 150 3.44 -1.20 -25.89
C THR A 150 3.24 0.30 -26.00
N THR A 151 3.23 0.85 -27.21
CA THR A 151 3.20 2.30 -27.47
C THR A 151 1.89 2.82 -28.05
N THR A 152 0.86 1.97 -28.08
CA THR A 152 -0.47 2.33 -28.60
C THR A 152 -1.55 1.80 -27.67
N GLN A 153 -2.72 2.46 -27.67
CA GLN A 153 -3.87 2.00 -26.90
C GLN A 153 -4.23 0.53 -27.18
N THR A 154 -4.30 0.13 -28.45
CA THR A 154 -4.60 -1.27 -28.83
C THR A 154 -3.57 -2.26 -28.28
N ALA A 155 -2.29 -1.89 -28.28
CA ALA A 155 -1.23 -2.74 -27.75
C ALA A 155 -1.30 -2.86 -26.22
N CYS A 156 -1.47 -1.72 -25.54
CA CYS A 156 -1.72 -1.67 -24.10
C CYS A 156 -2.92 -2.54 -23.71
N GLU A 157 -4.10 -2.35 -24.33
CA GLU A 157 -5.32 -3.10 -23.99
C GLU A 157 -5.21 -4.62 -24.27
N ALA A 158 -4.36 -5.01 -25.21
CA ALA A 158 -4.11 -6.41 -25.52
C ALA A 158 -3.11 -7.07 -24.56
N ALA A 159 -2.25 -6.28 -23.90
CA ALA A 159 -1.21 -6.75 -22.99
C ALA A 159 -1.54 -6.54 -21.49
N ALA A 160 -2.24 -5.47 -21.13
CA ALA A 160 -2.64 -5.09 -19.77
C ALA A 160 -3.93 -5.82 -19.34
N ARG A 161 -3.93 -7.15 -19.42
CA ARG A 161 -5.06 -8.01 -19.04
C ARG A 161 -4.58 -9.40 -18.61
N PRO A 162 -5.36 -10.15 -17.81
CA PRO A 162 -4.93 -11.46 -17.31
C PRO A 162 -4.58 -12.47 -18.41
N ASN A 163 -5.27 -12.40 -19.56
CA ASN A 163 -5.00 -13.25 -20.72
C ASN A 163 -4.30 -12.46 -21.82
N VAL A 164 -3.02 -12.16 -21.60
CA VAL A 164 -2.15 -11.41 -22.51
C VAL A 164 -2.23 -11.99 -23.93
N ALA A 165 -2.43 -11.14 -24.93
CA ALA A 165 -2.39 -11.58 -26.33
C ALA A 165 -0.96 -12.05 -26.70
N ALA A 166 -0.86 -13.21 -27.34
CA ALA A 166 0.40 -13.92 -27.52
C ALA A 166 1.48 -13.11 -28.28
N GLU A 167 1.07 -12.19 -29.15
CA GLU A 167 1.98 -11.27 -29.85
C GLU A 167 2.68 -10.26 -28.93
N TYR A 168 2.16 -10.03 -27.72
CA TYR A 168 2.76 -9.15 -26.70
C TYR A 168 3.47 -9.92 -25.58
N ASN A 169 3.69 -11.23 -25.74
CA ASN A 169 4.68 -11.92 -24.90
C ASN A 169 6.06 -11.28 -25.13
N ASN A 170 6.87 -11.18 -24.08
CA ASN A 170 8.16 -10.46 -24.13
C ASN A 170 8.03 -8.96 -24.45
N PHE A 171 7.03 -8.31 -23.85
CA PHE A 171 6.91 -6.85 -23.84
C PHE A 171 7.01 -6.30 -22.42
N CYS A 172 7.62 -5.13 -22.32
CA CYS A 172 7.34 -4.21 -21.24
C CYS A 172 6.02 -3.51 -21.55
N VAL A 173 5.06 -3.65 -20.63
CA VAL A 173 3.69 -3.17 -20.79
C VAL A 173 3.60 -1.79 -20.16
N GLU A 174 3.22 -0.83 -20.99
CA GLU A 174 2.98 0.56 -20.66
C GLU A 174 1.68 1.00 -21.33
N CYS A 175 0.92 1.82 -20.62
CA CYS A 175 -0.30 2.45 -21.10
C CYS A 175 -0.17 3.96 -20.85
N ASP A 176 -0.92 4.76 -21.60
CA ASP A 176 -0.91 6.21 -21.49
C ASP A 176 -2.30 6.72 -21.12
N LEU A 177 -2.37 7.72 -20.24
CA LEU A 177 -3.65 8.29 -19.80
C LEU A 177 -4.41 8.99 -20.92
N SER A 178 -3.70 9.53 -21.93
CA SER A 178 -4.32 10.16 -23.11
C SER A 178 -5.18 9.20 -23.93
N TYR A 179 -5.03 7.88 -23.70
CA TYR A 179 -5.91 6.86 -24.29
C TYR A 179 -7.33 6.89 -23.70
N TYR A 180 -7.48 7.41 -22.48
CA TYR A 180 -8.70 7.33 -21.68
C TYR A 180 -9.27 8.71 -21.28
N SER A 181 -8.46 9.77 -21.35
CA SER A 181 -8.89 11.14 -21.11
C SER A 181 -8.29 12.10 -22.13
N THR A 182 -9.08 13.06 -22.59
CA THR A 182 -8.59 14.18 -23.42
C THR A 182 -8.30 15.44 -22.61
N VAL A 183 -8.49 15.39 -21.30
CA VAL A 183 -8.25 16.50 -20.37
C VAL A 183 -6.93 16.22 -19.65
N GLU A 184 -6.00 17.16 -19.78
CA GLU A 184 -4.71 17.11 -19.08
C GLU A 184 -4.93 17.09 -17.56
N GLY A 185 -4.17 16.24 -16.85
CA GLY A 185 -4.35 16.03 -15.41
C GLY A 185 -5.63 15.28 -15.02
N GLU A 186 -6.28 14.59 -15.96
CA GLU A 186 -7.39 13.67 -15.68
C GLU A 186 -7.12 12.29 -16.31
N GLY A 187 -7.79 11.27 -15.78
CA GLY A 187 -7.68 9.89 -16.23
C GLY A 187 -9.03 9.18 -16.16
N VAL A 188 -9.01 7.89 -15.80
CA VAL A 188 -10.25 7.14 -15.57
C VAL A 188 -10.84 7.56 -14.22
N SER A 189 -12.07 8.08 -14.22
CA SER A 189 -12.75 8.47 -12.99
C SER A 189 -13.42 7.27 -12.32
N SER A 190 -13.22 7.15 -11.01
CA SER A 190 -13.76 6.08 -10.18
C SER A 190 -14.41 6.65 -8.92
N THR A 191 -15.42 5.95 -8.40
CA THR A 191 -16.17 6.35 -7.21
C THR A 191 -16.13 5.27 -6.15
N TYR A 192 -15.80 5.67 -4.92
CA TYR A 192 -15.68 4.81 -3.76
C TYR A 192 -16.64 5.26 -2.66
N LEU A 193 -17.10 4.31 -1.87
CA LEU A 193 -17.81 4.57 -0.62
C LEU A 193 -16.88 4.23 0.54
N ILE A 194 -16.66 5.19 1.43
CA ILE A 194 -15.85 5.02 2.63
C ILE A 194 -16.73 5.33 3.85
N PRO A 195 -16.88 4.43 4.83
CA PRO A 195 -17.61 4.73 6.06
C PRO A 195 -17.09 6.00 6.72
N LYS A 196 -17.99 6.92 7.08
CA LYS A 196 -17.61 8.19 7.72
C LYS A 196 -16.85 7.98 9.02
N THR A 197 -17.30 6.99 9.79
CA THR A 197 -16.62 6.50 10.99
C THR A 197 -16.41 5.01 10.81
N PRO A 198 -15.16 4.52 10.94
CA PRO A 198 -14.88 3.08 10.84
C PRO A 198 -15.69 2.30 11.86
N VAL A 199 -16.18 1.13 11.45
CA VAL A 199 -16.86 0.20 12.34
C VAL A 199 -15.98 -1.03 12.47
N PRO A 200 -15.40 -1.32 13.65
CA PRO A 200 -14.52 -2.46 13.81
C PRO A 200 -15.27 -3.77 13.58
N ARG A 201 -14.59 -4.74 12.97
CA ARG A 201 -15.11 -6.11 12.78
C ARG A 201 -14.39 -7.09 13.69
N THR A 202 -15.06 -8.18 14.07
CA THR A 202 -14.48 -9.20 14.97
C THR A 202 -13.36 -10.02 14.31
N ASN A 203 -13.50 -10.29 13.00
CA ASN A 203 -12.51 -11.05 12.23
C ASN A 203 -12.14 -10.24 11.00
N ALA A 204 -10.85 -10.01 10.80
CA ALA A 204 -10.37 -9.28 9.63
C ALA A 204 -10.86 -9.92 8.31
N SER A 205 -11.13 -9.09 7.30
CA SER A 205 -11.48 -9.54 5.96
C SER A 205 -10.33 -9.33 4.98
N SER A 206 -10.23 -10.21 3.99
CA SER A 206 -9.29 -10.04 2.88
C SER A 206 -9.56 -8.77 2.08
N ILE A 207 -8.51 -8.22 1.48
CA ILE A 207 -8.63 -7.20 0.44
C ILE A 207 -9.27 -7.84 -0.79
N GLY A 208 -10.35 -7.22 -1.28
CA GLY A 208 -11.08 -7.65 -2.47
C GLY A 208 -10.60 -6.96 -3.75
N ASN A 209 -11.30 -7.20 -4.85
CA ASN A 209 -10.97 -6.60 -6.16
C ASN A 209 -11.25 -5.08 -6.22
N ASP A 210 -12.01 -4.53 -5.29
CA ASP A 210 -12.24 -3.07 -5.21
C ASP A 210 -11.02 -2.30 -4.70
N GLY A 211 -9.98 -3.02 -4.27
CA GLY A 211 -8.72 -2.47 -3.80
C GLY A 211 -8.73 -2.20 -2.30
N VAL A 212 -7.75 -1.39 -1.88
CA VAL A 212 -7.49 -1.06 -0.47
C VAL A 212 -8.17 0.23 -0.06
N GLY A 213 -8.16 1.26 -0.92
CA GLY A 213 -8.59 2.59 -0.53
C GLY A 213 -8.23 3.69 -1.53
N VAL A 214 -8.24 4.93 -1.06
CA VAL A 214 -7.98 6.13 -1.87
C VAL A 214 -6.90 6.96 -1.21
N ALA A 215 -5.81 7.20 -1.94
CA ALA A 215 -4.74 8.10 -1.52
C ALA A 215 -5.21 9.55 -1.49
N LEU A 216 -4.64 10.36 -0.59
CA LEU A 216 -5.06 11.75 -0.40
C LEU A 216 -4.86 12.62 -1.65
N ASN A 217 -3.94 12.21 -2.53
CA ASN A 217 -3.68 12.86 -3.81
C ASN A 217 -4.66 12.47 -4.93
N GLY A 218 -5.64 11.60 -4.68
CA GLY A 218 -6.71 11.24 -5.63
C GLY A 218 -6.41 10.00 -6.49
N VAL A 219 -5.60 9.07 -5.99
CA VAL A 219 -5.23 7.83 -6.69
C VAL A 219 -5.78 6.61 -5.95
N LYS A 220 -6.24 5.59 -6.70
CA LYS A 220 -6.68 4.30 -6.15
C LYS A 220 -5.49 3.53 -5.58
N LEU A 221 -5.67 2.95 -4.41
CA LEU A 221 -4.80 1.91 -3.86
C LEU A 221 -5.35 0.56 -4.30
N GLU A 222 -4.71 -0.07 -5.27
CA GLU A 222 -5.20 -1.33 -5.82
C GLU A 222 -4.86 -2.52 -4.91
N ALA A 223 -5.58 -3.63 -5.12
CA ALA A 223 -5.17 -4.91 -4.60
C ALA A 223 -3.81 -5.35 -5.20
N ALA A 224 -3.24 -6.42 -4.64
CA ALA A 224 -1.99 -6.98 -5.15
C ALA A 224 -2.09 -7.31 -6.65
N ALA A 225 -1.13 -6.83 -7.44
CA ALA A 225 -1.04 -7.14 -8.85
C ALA A 225 -0.85 -8.66 -9.05
N PRO A 226 -1.44 -9.26 -10.11
CA PRO A 226 -1.33 -10.69 -10.38
C PRO A 226 0.03 -11.03 -11.03
N THR A 227 1.12 -10.94 -10.26
CA THR A 227 2.50 -11.15 -10.76
C THR A 227 2.68 -12.52 -11.42
N GLU A 228 2.05 -13.58 -10.92
CA GLU A 228 2.11 -14.90 -11.55
C GLU A 228 1.59 -14.86 -13.00
N ALA A 229 0.47 -14.18 -13.24
CA ALA A 229 -0.10 -14.05 -14.58
C ALA A 229 0.82 -13.24 -15.51
N ILE A 230 1.37 -12.12 -15.00
CA ILE A 230 2.30 -11.25 -15.72
C ILE A 230 3.56 -12.03 -16.14
N LEU A 231 4.21 -12.69 -15.17
CA LEU A 231 5.44 -13.45 -15.42
C LEU A 231 5.22 -14.66 -16.32
N SER A 232 4.05 -15.32 -16.24
CA SER A 232 3.71 -16.45 -17.11
C SER A 232 3.57 -16.08 -18.59
N ALA A 233 3.26 -14.82 -18.88
CA ALA A 233 3.19 -14.26 -20.22
C ALA A 233 4.54 -13.70 -20.70
N TYR A 234 5.60 -13.79 -19.88
CA TYR A 234 6.89 -13.14 -20.12
C TYR A 234 6.74 -11.63 -20.34
N THR A 235 5.83 -10.99 -19.61
CA THR A 235 5.68 -9.53 -19.65
C THR A 235 6.17 -8.92 -18.34
N ILE A 236 6.42 -7.61 -18.38
CA ILE A 236 6.62 -6.79 -17.19
C ILE A 236 5.59 -5.67 -17.24
N ALA A 237 4.76 -5.52 -16.23
CA ALA A 237 3.88 -4.35 -16.09
C ALA A 237 4.68 -3.26 -15.36
N ALA A 238 5.26 -2.33 -16.11
CA ALA A 238 6.17 -1.35 -15.54
C ALA A 238 5.40 -0.37 -14.64
N LEU A 239 5.97 -0.12 -13.47
CA LEU A 239 5.49 0.86 -12.50
C LEU A 239 6.35 2.12 -12.62
N ASP A 240 5.89 3.26 -12.15
CA ASP A 240 6.73 4.44 -11.97
C ASP A 240 7.40 4.47 -10.58
N ASP A 241 8.12 5.55 -10.28
CA ASP A 241 8.77 5.74 -8.97
C ASP A 241 7.79 5.74 -7.80
N CYS A 242 6.51 6.08 -8.02
CA CYS A 242 5.47 6.01 -7.01
C CYS A 242 4.82 4.62 -6.88
N VAL A 243 5.34 3.62 -7.59
CA VAL A 243 4.78 2.26 -7.66
C VAL A 243 3.36 2.29 -8.25
N GLY A 244 3.09 3.25 -9.14
CA GLY A 244 1.86 3.36 -9.89
C GLY A 244 2.03 3.00 -11.36
N HIS A 245 0.95 2.58 -12.00
CA HIS A 245 0.91 2.38 -13.46
C HIS A 245 -0.51 2.58 -13.97
N ILE A 246 -0.65 2.51 -15.30
CA ILE A 246 -1.91 2.75 -16.00
C ILE A 246 -2.42 1.43 -16.56
N ASN A 247 -3.70 1.16 -16.38
CA ASN A 247 -4.39 0.10 -17.13
C ASN A 247 -5.73 0.62 -17.70
N PRO A 248 -6.36 -0.12 -18.64
CA PRO A 248 -7.57 0.32 -19.31
C PRO A 248 -8.82 0.45 -18.43
N TYR A 249 -8.82 -0.16 -17.24
CA TYR A 249 -10.00 -0.28 -16.39
C TYR A 249 -9.97 0.72 -15.23
N GLU A 250 -8.82 0.86 -14.59
CA GLU A 250 -8.63 1.66 -13.39
C GLU A 250 -7.98 3.02 -13.69
N GLY A 251 -7.37 3.18 -14.87
CA GLY A 251 -6.49 4.31 -15.15
C GLY A 251 -5.20 4.22 -14.33
N TYR A 252 -4.69 5.37 -13.88
CA TYR A 252 -3.51 5.41 -13.02
C TYR A 252 -3.85 5.02 -11.58
N HIS A 253 -3.18 4.00 -11.04
CA HIS A 253 -3.39 3.45 -9.70
C HIS A 253 -2.09 2.94 -9.10
N TYR A 254 -2.02 2.89 -7.76
CA TYR A 254 -0.84 2.42 -7.03
C TYR A 254 -0.95 0.93 -6.65
N HIS A 255 0.19 0.23 -6.65
CA HIS A 255 0.35 -1.11 -6.07
C HIS A 255 1.32 -1.15 -4.87
N GLY A 256 1.96 -0.03 -4.54
CA GLY A 256 2.78 0.15 -3.35
C GLY A 256 2.95 1.63 -3.02
N ALA A 257 3.67 1.93 -1.95
CA ALA A 257 3.93 3.30 -1.51
C ALA A 257 5.44 3.56 -1.41
N ASN A 258 5.96 4.40 -2.31
CA ASN A 258 7.38 4.77 -2.38
C ASN A 258 7.57 6.31 -2.37
N HIS A 259 6.64 7.02 -1.72
CA HIS A 259 6.63 8.48 -1.65
C HIS A 259 7.86 8.99 -0.88
N GLY A 260 8.58 9.96 -1.43
CA GLY A 260 9.85 10.47 -0.90
C GLY A 260 11.10 9.83 -1.50
N GLU A 261 10.95 8.81 -2.35
CA GLU A 261 12.03 8.15 -3.06
C GLU A 261 11.95 8.41 -4.58
N GLY A 262 13.10 8.56 -5.24
CA GLY A 262 13.16 8.88 -6.67
C GLY A 262 12.46 10.21 -6.99
N THR A 263 11.59 10.18 -8.00
CA THR A 263 10.73 11.31 -8.40
C THR A 263 9.38 11.34 -7.70
N CYS A 264 9.08 10.35 -6.83
CA CYS A 264 7.79 10.30 -6.16
C CYS A 264 7.69 11.35 -5.04
N PRO A 265 6.71 12.28 -5.08
CA PRO A 265 6.57 13.32 -4.06
C PRO A 265 6.48 12.75 -2.64
N GLU A 266 7.15 13.40 -1.69
CA GLU A 266 7.13 13.00 -0.28
C GLU A 266 5.76 13.25 0.37
N VAL A 267 5.33 12.33 1.24
CA VAL A 267 4.23 12.58 2.17
C VAL A 267 4.82 13.12 3.48
N PRO A 268 4.52 14.37 3.88
CA PRO A 268 5.10 14.95 5.08
C PRO A 268 4.79 14.15 6.34
N PHE A 269 5.79 13.95 7.20
CA PHE A 269 5.60 13.39 8.53
C PHE A 269 4.60 14.20 9.37
N GLU A 270 3.92 13.53 10.28
CA GLU A 270 3.09 14.20 11.29
C GLU A 270 3.97 14.97 12.29
N GLU A 271 3.39 15.93 13.02
CA GLU A 271 4.13 16.83 13.91
C GLU A 271 4.92 16.11 15.02
N ASP A 272 4.46 14.94 15.44
CA ASP A 272 5.11 14.08 16.45
C ASP A 272 6.18 13.15 15.87
N GLY A 273 6.45 13.23 14.56
CA GLY A 273 7.43 12.42 13.85
C GLY A 273 6.90 11.09 13.33
N HIS A 274 5.62 10.80 13.51
CA HIS A 274 4.97 9.65 12.90
C HIS A 274 5.02 9.73 11.36
N GLY A 275 4.98 8.57 10.69
CA GLY A 275 4.80 8.51 9.24
C GLY A 275 3.61 9.37 8.83
N GLY A 276 3.70 10.08 7.70
CA GLY A 276 2.63 10.97 7.24
C GLY A 276 1.38 10.20 6.80
N ILE A 277 0.19 10.79 6.99
CA ILE A 277 -1.04 10.20 6.47
C ILE A 277 -1.00 10.17 4.93
N PHE A 278 -1.16 8.97 4.38
CA PHE A 278 -1.04 8.69 2.95
C PHE A 278 -2.41 8.55 2.29
N ALA A 279 -3.36 7.89 2.96
CA ALA A 279 -4.64 7.50 2.39
C ALA A 279 -5.71 7.19 3.44
N TYR A 280 -6.93 6.93 2.98
CA TYR A 280 -7.95 6.23 3.74
C TYR A 280 -8.27 4.89 3.09
N ALA A 281 -8.34 3.83 3.89
CA ALA A 281 -8.82 2.51 3.50
C ALA A 281 -10.33 2.53 3.24
N LEU A 282 -10.84 1.56 2.48
CA LEU A 282 -12.29 1.43 2.19
C LEU A 282 -13.13 1.13 3.44
N ASP A 283 -12.52 0.67 4.54
CA ASP A 283 -13.19 0.50 5.84
C ASP A 283 -13.17 1.77 6.71
N GLY A 284 -12.58 2.86 6.19
CA GLY A 284 -12.54 4.18 6.80
C GLY A 284 -11.33 4.47 7.67
N TYR A 285 -10.48 3.48 7.99
CA TYR A 285 -9.28 3.76 8.77
C TYR A 285 -8.21 4.47 7.93
N ALA A 286 -7.47 5.38 8.56
CA ALA A 286 -6.34 6.05 7.91
C ALA A 286 -5.19 5.06 7.64
N ILE A 287 -4.46 5.29 6.56
CA ILE A 287 -3.23 4.59 6.21
C ILE A 287 -2.10 5.61 6.23
N TYR A 288 -1.07 5.32 7.01
CA TYR A 288 0.14 6.13 7.17
C TYR A 288 1.33 5.50 6.46
N GLY A 289 2.36 6.31 6.18
CA GLY A 289 3.61 5.80 5.63
C GLY A 289 4.26 4.74 6.53
N MET A 290 4.99 3.81 5.90
CA MET A 290 5.66 2.69 6.58
C MET A 290 6.62 3.15 7.69
N LEU A 291 7.39 4.20 7.40
CA LEU A 291 8.48 4.67 8.25
C LEU A 291 8.12 5.98 8.96
N ASN A 292 8.60 6.11 10.19
CA ASN A 292 8.62 7.38 10.91
C ASN A 292 9.77 8.29 10.43
N ASN A 293 9.88 9.49 11.00
CA ASN A 293 10.91 10.46 10.63
C ASN A 293 12.36 10.06 11.00
N ASN A 294 12.54 8.96 11.74
CA ASN A 294 13.85 8.36 12.03
C ASN A 294 14.18 7.20 11.07
N GLY A 295 13.31 6.89 10.10
CA GLY A 295 13.46 5.77 9.19
C GLY A 295 13.15 4.41 9.81
N GLU A 296 12.33 4.37 10.88
CA GLU A 296 11.97 3.16 11.60
C GLU A 296 10.51 2.77 11.34
N GLU A 297 10.27 1.48 11.16
CA GLU A 297 8.92 0.91 11.08
C GLU A 297 8.36 0.65 12.48
N MET A 298 7.05 0.77 12.65
CA MET A 298 6.38 0.45 13.91
C MET A 298 6.52 -1.04 14.24
N THR A 299 6.86 -1.34 15.49
CA THR A 299 7.20 -2.72 15.91
C THR A 299 6.00 -3.53 16.43
N ASP A 300 4.85 -2.90 16.61
CA ASP A 300 3.65 -3.45 17.24
C ASP A 300 2.47 -3.57 16.27
N LEU A 301 2.74 -3.57 14.96
CA LEU A 301 1.73 -3.78 13.93
C LEU A 301 1.09 -5.18 14.03
N ASP A 302 -0.22 -5.23 13.86
CA ASP A 302 -0.98 -6.47 13.74
C ASP A 302 -0.82 -7.13 12.36
N SER A 303 -1.52 -8.25 12.13
CA SER A 303 -1.44 -8.97 10.85
C SER A 303 -2.00 -8.20 9.65
N CYS A 304 -2.81 -7.17 9.88
CA CYS A 304 -3.31 -6.28 8.84
C CYS A 304 -2.40 -5.05 8.65
N ARG A 305 -1.29 -4.96 9.39
CA ARG A 305 -0.38 -3.81 9.46
C ARG A 305 -0.98 -2.57 10.14
N GLY A 306 -1.88 -2.76 11.09
CA GLY A 306 -2.38 -1.65 11.91
C GLY A 306 -2.06 -1.78 13.39
N HIS A 307 -2.21 -0.68 14.09
CA HIS A 307 -2.11 -0.60 15.55
C HIS A 307 -2.97 0.55 16.08
N THR A 308 -3.01 0.73 17.40
CA THR A 308 -3.79 1.79 18.04
C THR A 308 -2.89 2.68 18.89
N ASP A 309 -3.03 4.00 18.75
CA ASP A 309 -2.47 4.99 19.68
C ASP A 309 -3.55 6.00 20.15
N ASP A 310 -3.23 6.80 21.16
CA ASP A 310 -4.15 7.77 21.77
C ASP A 310 -4.47 8.99 20.86
N THR A 311 -3.67 9.23 19.82
CA THR A 311 -3.77 10.40 18.93
C THR A 311 -4.61 10.09 17.68
N ARG A 312 -4.41 8.90 17.10
CA ARG A 312 -4.92 8.46 15.81
C ARG A 312 -6.01 7.40 15.95
N GLY A 313 -6.15 6.80 17.12
CA GLY A 313 -6.94 5.58 17.28
C GLY A 313 -6.31 4.43 16.49
N TYR A 314 -7.12 3.44 16.09
CA TYR A 314 -6.65 2.38 15.20
C TYR A 314 -6.37 2.94 13.80
N HIS A 315 -5.21 2.62 13.24
CA HIS A 315 -4.80 3.03 11.89
C HIS A 315 -3.79 2.05 11.30
N TYR A 316 -3.63 2.07 9.97
CA TYR A 316 -2.71 1.20 9.24
C TYR A 316 -1.41 1.89 8.86
N HIS A 317 -0.39 1.10 8.57
CA HIS A 317 0.85 1.50 7.91
C HIS A 317 1.04 0.77 6.60
N THR A 318 1.43 1.49 5.54
CA THR A 318 1.77 0.88 4.25
C THR A 318 2.88 -0.16 4.42
N ALA A 319 2.82 -1.24 3.65
CA ALA A 319 3.91 -2.21 3.49
C ALA A 319 5.07 -1.62 2.68
N GLY A 320 6.18 -2.35 2.61
CA GLY A 320 7.30 -1.99 1.76
C GLY A 320 6.90 -1.88 0.30
N ALA A 321 7.46 -0.91 -0.41
CA ALA A 321 7.12 -0.60 -1.80
C ALA A 321 7.27 -1.80 -2.78
N GLY A 322 8.14 -2.76 -2.45
CA GLY A 322 8.36 -3.99 -3.22
C GLY A 322 7.43 -5.16 -2.85
N GLU A 323 6.58 -5.01 -1.84
CA GLU A 323 5.74 -6.11 -1.33
C GLU A 323 4.47 -6.35 -2.14
N ASN A 324 4.15 -5.46 -3.10
CA ASN A 324 2.93 -5.55 -3.91
C ASN A 324 1.65 -5.58 -3.02
N ALA A 325 1.66 -4.74 -1.99
CA ALA A 325 0.57 -4.58 -1.03
C ALA A 325 0.69 -3.24 -0.30
N PHE A 326 -0.42 -2.78 0.27
CA PHE A 326 -0.43 -1.65 1.21
C PHE A 326 -0.68 -2.13 2.63
N ILE A 327 -1.73 -2.92 2.82
CA ILE A 327 -2.14 -3.49 4.11
C ILE A 327 -2.51 -4.96 3.90
N GLY A 328 -2.50 -5.76 4.97
CA GLY A 328 -2.78 -7.20 4.87
C GLY A 328 -4.26 -7.55 4.77
N CYS A 329 -5.13 -6.74 5.37
CA CYS A 329 -6.56 -6.99 5.49
C CYS A 329 -7.29 -5.74 6.01
N PHE A 330 -8.63 -5.77 5.97
CA PHE A 330 -9.47 -4.80 6.66
C PHE A 330 -9.84 -5.30 8.06
N THR A 331 -9.70 -4.45 9.07
CA THR A 331 -10.18 -4.61 10.46
C THR A 331 -11.43 -3.78 10.74
N GLY A 332 -11.90 -2.99 9.77
CA GLY A 332 -13.22 -2.38 9.77
C GLY A 332 -14.17 -3.03 8.75
N GLU A 333 -15.45 -2.72 8.90
CA GLU A 333 -16.47 -3.02 7.90
C GLU A 333 -16.34 -2.07 6.71
N ILE A 334 -16.44 -2.61 5.50
CA ILE A 334 -16.46 -1.81 4.26
C ILE A 334 -17.91 -1.51 3.86
N ALA A 335 -18.11 -0.52 3.00
CA ALA A 335 -19.41 -0.28 2.37
C ALA A 335 -19.70 -1.28 1.24
N GLU A 336 -20.95 -1.74 1.12
CA GLU A 336 -21.49 -2.57 0.04
C GLU A 336 -22.43 -1.80 -0.90
#